data_AF-Q0A6J0-F1
#
_entry.id   AF-Q0A6J0-F1
#
_cell.length_a   1.000
_cell.length_b   1.000
_cell.length_c   1.000
_cell.angle_alpha   90.00
_cell.angle_beta   90.00
_cell.angle_gamma   90.00
#
_symmetry.space_group_name_H-M   'P 1'
#
loop_
_entity.id
_entity.type
_entity.pdbx_description
1 polymer ?
#
loop_
_entity_poly.entity_id
_entity_poly.type
_entity_poly.pdbx_seq_one_letter_code
_entity_poly.pdbx_strand_id
1 'polypeptide(L)'
;MNRRRPSAPAPHLETGNRGERRALEHLTGQGLELLECNFRCRAGEIDLIMRDGEVVVFVEVRVRTHPGYGGALASITPAKQRRLARAAARWLQRHRLTQRAVCRFDVVTFDGERPQWLRHAFTAPG
;
A
#
# COMPACT_ATOMS: atom_id res chain seq x y z
N MET A 1 -32.78 -4.34 -24.14
CA MET A 1 -31.47 -3.62 -24.12
C MET A 1 -31.36 -2.87 -22.79
N ASN A 2 -30.82 -3.49 -21.74
CA ASN A 2 -30.69 -2.84 -20.42
C ASN A 2 -29.23 -2.44 -20.21
N ARG A 3 -28.88 -1.20 -20.58
CA ARG A 3 -27.57 -0.62 -20.24
C ARG A 3 -27.62 -0.26 -18.75
N ARG A 4 -27.14 -1.16 -17.88
CA ARG A 4 -26.89 -0.82 -16.48
C ARG A 4 -25.94 0.39 -16.48
N ARG A 5 -26.43 1.55 -16.05
CA ARG A 5 -25.56 2.68 -15.69
C ARG A 5 -24.57 2.18 -14.64
N PRO A 6 -23.27 2.48 -14.75
CA PRO A 6 -22.33 2.13 -13.69
C PRO A 6 -22.81 2.82 -12.40
N SER A 7 -23.13 2.02 -11.39
CA SER A 7 -23.40 2.51 -10.04
C SER A 7 -22.18 3.29 -9.58
N ALA A 8 -22.38 4.46 -8.99
CA ALA A 8 -21.30 5.21 -8.35
C ALA A 8 -20.51 4.26 -7.43
N PRO A 9 -19.16 4.32 -7.44
CA PRO A 9 -18.36 3.49 -6.57
C PRO A 9 -18.83 3.66 -5.12
N ALA A 10 -18.84 2.57 -4.35
CA ALA A 10 -19.21 2.64 -2.94
C ALA A 10 -18.33 3.71 -2.24
N PRO A 11 -18.86 4.54 -1.31
CA PRO A 11 -18.12 5.66 -0.70
C PRO A 11 -16.76 5.30 -0.11
N HIS A 12 -16.59 4.05 0.35
CA HIS A 12 -15.31 3.54 0.82
C HIS A 12 -14.25 3.40 -0.28
N LEU A 13 -14.63 3.05 -1.52
CA LEU A 13 -13.73 2.97 -2.67
C LEU A 13 -13.25 4.35 -3.12
N GLU A 14 -14.15 5.34 -3.15
CA GLU A 14 -13.78 6.74 -3.44
C GLU A 14 -12.82 7.30 -2.38
N THR A 15 -13.07 6.97 -1.12
CA THR A 15 -12.19 7.31 0.00
C THR A 15 -10.83 6.63 -0.13
N GLY A 16 -10.80 5.36 -0.53
CA GLY A 16 -9.58 4.60 -0.83
C GLY A 16 -8.73 5.27 -1.91
N ASN A 17 -9.31 5.54 -3.08
CA ASN A 17 -8.61 6.19 -4.20
C ASN A 17 -8.03 7.56 -3.82
N ARG A 18 -8.79 8.36 -3.06
CA ARG A 18 -8.31 9.66 -2.55
C ARG A 18 -7.15 9.48 -1.57
N GLY A 19 -7.23 8.47 -0.70
CA GLY A 19 -6.15 8.10 0.22
C GLY A 19 -4.87 7.69 -0.52
N GLU A 20 -4.98 6.81 -1.52
CA GLU A 20 -3.83 6.36 -2.32
C GLU A 20 -3.13 7.51 -3.02
N ARG A 21 -3.90 8.42 -3.64
CA ARG A 21 -3.35 9.61 -4.29
C ARG A 21 -2.60 10.51 -3.31
N ARG A 22 -3.18 10.79 -2.14
CA ARG A 22 -2.54 11.61 -1.12
C ARG A 22 -1.31 10.93 -0.52
N ALA A 23 -1.31 9.61 -0.41
CA ALA A 23 -0.16 8.85 0.06
C ALA A 23 0.98 8.94 -0.95
N LEU A 24 0.66 8.80 -2.24
CA LEU A 24 1.61 8.99 -3.31
C LEU A 24 2.21 10.40 -3.30
N GLU A 25 1.38 11.44 -3.27
CA GLU A 25 1.83 12.85 -3.21
C GLU A 25 2.72 13.13 -1.97
N HIS A 26 2.36 12.56 -0.82
CA HIS A 26 3.18 12.67 0.39
C HIS A 26 4.54 12.00 0.21
N LEU A 27 4.58 10.75 -0.24
CA LEU A 27 5.82 9.98 -0.37
C LEU A 27 6.74 10.56 -1.46
N THR A 28 6.19 11.01 -2.59
CA THR A 28 6.99 11.70 -3.61
C THR A 28 7.53 13.03 -3.10
N GLY A 29 6.75 13.78 -2.31
CA GLY A 29 7.22 14.96 -1.59
C GLY A 29 8.31 14.69 -0.56
N GLN A 30 8.43 13.44 -0.08
CA GLN A 30 9.54 12.98 0.77
C GLN A 30 10.75 12.44 -0.02
N GLY A 31 10.72 12.53 -1.36
CA GLY A 31 11.83 12.11 -2.23
C GLY A 31 11.76 10.66 -2.71
N LEU A 32 10.66 9.94 -2.47
CA LEU A 32 10.47 8.60 -3.02
C LEU A 32 9.99 8.67 -4.46
N GLU A 33 10.42 7.72 -5.27
CA GLU A 33 9.95 7.57 -6.65
C GLU A 33 8.90 6.46 -6.75
N LEU A 34 7.84 6.69 -7.52
CA LEU A 34 6.83 5.67 -7.78
C LEU A 34 7.34 4.66 -8.82
N LEU A 35 7.28 3.37 -8.48
CA LEU A 35 7.58 2.26 -9.41
C LEU A 35 6.30 1.65 -10.00
N GLU A 36 5.29 1.37 -9.17
CA GLU A 36 4.00 0.81 -9.60
C GLU A 36 2.92 1.14 -8.57
N CYS A 37 1.69 1.41 -9.01
CA CYS A 37 0.53 1.58 -8.13
C CYS A 37 -0.50 0.47 -8.39
N ASN A 38 -1.35 0.20 -7.40
CA ASN A 38 -2.45 -0.76 -7.51
C ASN A 38 -1.99 -2.15 -8.02
N PHE A 39 -0.82 -2.62 -7.57
CA PHE A 39 -0.28 -3.91 -7.99
C PHE A 39 -1.17 -5.03 -7.47
N ARG A 40 -1.69 -5.87 -8.37
CA ARG A 40 -2.57 -7.00 -8.04
C ARG A 40 -2.04 -8.28 -8.65
N CYS A 41 -2.03 -9.35 -7.86
CA CYS A 41 -1.69 -10.68 -8.31
C CYS A 41 -2.55 -11.72 -7.57
N ARG A 42 -2.49 -12.98 -8.01
CA ARG A 42 -3.23 -14.08 -7.34
C ARG A 42 -2.88 -14.23 -5.85
N ALA A 43 -1.68 -13.79 -5.45
CA ALA A 43 -1.22 -13.92 -4.08
C ALA A 43 -1.63 -12.75 -3.18
N GLY A 44 -2.10 -11.63 -3.74
CA GLY A 44 -2.38 -10.41 -2.99
C GLY A 44 -2.33 -9.14 -3.83
N GLU A 45 -2.47 -8.02 -3.13
CA GLU A 45 -2.40 -6.67 -3.68
C GLU A 45 -1.44 -5.81 -2.85
N ILE A 46 -0.86 -4.79 -3.47
CA ILE A 46 -0.05 -3.74 -2.84
C ILE A 46 -0.49 -2.40 -3.46
N ASP A 47 -0.78 -1.42 -2.60
CA ASP A 47 -1.35 -0.14 -3.03
C ASP A 47 -0.32 0.71 -3.78
N LEU A 48 0.89 0.88 -3.21
CA LEU A 48 2.00 1.58 -3.85
C LEU A 48 3.30 0.81 -3.71
N ILE A 49 4.11 0.80 -4.76
CA ILE A 49 5.47 0.28 -4.78
C ILE A 49 6.37 1.44 -5.15
N MET A 50 7.26 1.81 -4.23
CA MET A 50 8.11 2.99 -4.33
C MET A 50 9.59 2.61 -4.30
N ARG A 51 10.46 3.54 -4.70
CA ARG A 51 11.91 3.48 -4.55
C ARG A 51 12.39 4.57 -3.59
N ASP A 52 13.17 4.19 -2.59
CA ASP A 52 13.87 5.09 -1.66
C ASP A 52 15.37 4.77 -1.70
N GLY A 53 16.11 5.49 -2.54
CA GLY A 53 17.47 5.11 -2.91
C GLY A 53 17.50 3.70 -3.51
N GLU A 54 18.26 2.80 -2.88
CA GLU A 54 18.39 1.39 -3.30
C GLU A 54 17.29 0.48 -2.72
N VAL A 55 16.36 1.03 -1.91
CA VAL A 55 15.33 0.26 -1.23
C VAL A 55 14.03 0.25 -2.03
N VAL A 56 13.51 -0.94 -2.31
CA VAL A 56 12.15 -1.13 -2.80
C VAL A 56 11.17 -1.09 -1.62
N VAL A 57 10.21 -0.18 -1.67
CA VAL A 57 9.27 0.07 -0.58
C VAL A 57 7.88 -0.39 -0.99
N PHE A 58 7.35 -1.40 -0.33
CA PHE A 58 5.98 -1.87 -0.52
C PHE A 58 5.07 -1.17 0.49
N VAL A 59 4.16 -0.34 0.02
CA VAL A 59 3.34 0.52 0.86
C VAL A 59 1.89 0.08 0.85
N GLU A 60 1.35 -0.10 2.04
CA GLU A 60 -0.09 -0.21 2.26
C GLU A 60 -0.65 1.15 2.71
N VAL A 61 -1.79 1.54 2.16
CA VAL A 61 -2.48 2.80 2.46
C VAL A 61 -3.75 2.51 3.27
N ARG A 62 -3.83 3.10 4.47
CA ARG A 62 -4.99 2.94 5.37
C ARG A 62 -5.64 4.29 5.68
N VAL A 63 -6.79 4.54 5.06
CA VAL A 63 -7.66 5.66 5.45
C VAL A 63 -8.51 5.23 6.64
N ARG A 64 -8.36 5.88 7.79
CA ARG A 64 -9.23 5.63 8.95
C ARG A 64 -10.52 6.43 8.78
N THR A 65 -11.67 5.78 8.91
CA THR A 65 -12.97 6.45 8.96
C THR A 65 -13.31 6.91 10.38
N HIS A 66 -12.77 6.24 11.41
CA HIS A 66 -12.93 6.61 12.81
C HIS A 66 -11.59 6.50 13.56
N PRO A 67 -11.28 7.45 14.46
CA PRO A 67 -10.16 7.34 15.40
C PRO A 67 -10.50 6.32 16.51
N GLY A 68 -10.66 5.05 16.14
CA GLY A 68 -10.79 3.95 17.10
C GLY A 68 -9.41 3.45 17.55
N TYR A 69 -9.31 3.01 18.81
CA TYR A 69 -8.08 2.62 19.54
C TYR A 69 -7.23 1.48 18.94
N GLY A 70 -7.60 0.91 17.79
CA GLY A 70 -6.76 -0.04 17.07
C GLY A 70 -5.76 0.69 16.18
N GLY A 71 -4.50 0.82 16.62
CA GLY A 71 -3.45 1.52 15.86
C GLY A 71 -3.31 1.00 14.42
N ALA A 72 -2.77 1.83 13.52
CA ALA A 72 -2.54 1.50 12.09
C ALA A 72 -2.00 0.07 11.88
N LEU A 73 -1.01 -0.32 12.68
CA LEU A 73 -0.37 -1.62 12.64
C LEU A 73 -1.31 -2.77 13.02
N ALA A 74 -2.25 -2.56 13.94
CA ALA A 74 -3.26 -3.56 14.29
C ALA A 74 -4.16 -3.91 13.10
N SER A 75 -4.37 -2.96 12.17
CA SER A 75 -5.11 -3.21 10.93
C SER A 75 -4.32 -4.03 9.89
N ILE A 76 -3.01 -4.18 10.08
CA ILE A 76 -2.12 -5.01 9.26
C ILE A 76 -1.91 -6.34 9.96
N THR A 77 -2.98 -7.14 9.98
CA THR A 77 -3.00 -8.45 10.63
C THR A 77 -1.92 -9.39 10.08
N PRO A 78 -1.47 -10.42 10.82
CA PRO A 78 -0.51 -11.40 10.30
C PRO A 78 -0.94 -12.04 8.98
N ALA A 79 -2.24 -12.25 8.78
CA ALA A 79 -2.78 -12.75 7.50
C ALA A 79 -2.58 -11.74 6.35
N LYS A 80 -2.73 -10.45 6.62
CA LYS A 80 -2.46 -9.38 5.66
C LYS A 80 -0.97 -9.22 5.39
N GLN A 81 -0.11 -9.29 6.41
CA GLN A 81 1.35 -9.26 6.26
C GLN A 81 1.83 -10.39 5.33
N ARG A 82 1.33 -11.62 5.53
CA ARG A 82 1.63 -12.75 4.63
C ARG A 82 1.20 -12.49 3.18
N ARG A 83 0.05 -11.85 2.98
CA ARG A 83 -0.47 -11.51 1.65
C ARG A 83 0.39 -10.46 0.96
N LEU A 84 0.74 -9.40 1.68
CA LEU A 84 1.65 -8.34 1.21
C LEU A 84 3.02 -8.92 0.86
N ALA A 85 3.60 -9.76 1.73
CA ALA A 85 4.89 -10.41 1.48
C ALA A 85 4.88 -11.30 0.23
N ARG A 86 3.80 -12.06 0.00
CA ARG A 86 3.67 -12.88 -1.21
C ARG A 86 3.49 -12.03 -2.47
N ALA A 87 2.74 -10.94 -2.39
CA ALA A 87 2.60 -9.99 -3.50
C ALA A 87 3.95 -9.33 -3.83
N ALA A 88 4.69 -8.88 -2.81
CA ALA A 88 6.02 -8.32 -2.96
C ALA A 88 7.00 -9.30 -3.62
N ALA A 89 7.02 -10.56 -3.17
CA ALA A 89 7.83 -11.61 -3.80
C ALA A 89 7.49 -11.81 -5.29
N ARG A 90 6.20 -11.77 -5.66
CA ARG A 90 5.78 -11.84 -7.08
C ARG A 90 6.25 -10.63 -7.88
N TRP A 91 6.17 -9.44 -7.30
CA TRP A 91 6.64 -8.22 -7.94
C TRP A 91 8.15 -8.24 -8.17
N LEU A 92 8.93 -8.61 -7.14
CA LEU A 92 10.39 -8.74 -7.23
C LEU A 92 10.80 -9.80 -8.26
N GLN A 93 10.10 -10.93 -8.31
CA GLN A 93 10.34 -11.97 -9.32
C GLN A 93 10.10 -11.45 -10.74
N ARG A 94 9.00 -10.73 -10.97
CA ARG A 94 8.66 -10.13 -12.26
C ARG A 94 9.74 -9.16 -12.75
N HIS A 95 10.36 -8.43 -11.82
CA HIS A 95 11.40 -7.43 -12.10
C HIS A 95 12.83 -7.97 -11.96
N ARG A 96 13.01 -9.28 -11.73
CA ARG A 96 14.33 -9.94 -11.56
C ARG A 96 15.17 -9.35 -10.41
N LEU A 97 14.51 -8.90 -9.34
CA LEU A 97 15.13 -8.24 -8.18
C LEU A 97 15.27 -9.14 -6.94
N THR A 98 14.81 -10.38 -7.01
CA THR A 98 14.67 -11.31 -5.86
C THR A 98 15.96 -11.54 -5.05
N GLN A 99 17.14 -11.39 -5.66
CA GLN A 99 18.43 -11.67 -5.04
C GLN A 99 19.20 -10.41 -4.61
N ARG A 100 18.74 -9.22 -5.00
CA ARG A 100 19.52 -7.97 -4.88
C ARG A 100 18.80 -6.84 -4.17
N ALA A 101 17.47 -6.79 -4.26
CA ALA A 101 16.73 -5.68 -3.69
C ALA A 101 16.70 -5.77 -2.17
N VAL A 102 17.18 -4.71 -1.53
CA VAL A 102 16.76 -4.39 -0.16
C VAL A 102 15.31 -3.94 -0.26
N CYS A 103 14.44 -4.46 0.59
CA CYS A 103 13.05 -4.04 0.61
C CYS A 103 12.52 -3.82 2.02
N ARG A 104 11.47 -3.02 2.12
CA ARG A 104 10.73 -2.80 3.37
C ARG A 104 9.23 -2.71 3.10
N PHE A 105 8.45 -3.02 4.13
CA PHE A 105 7.02 -2.79 4.12
C PHE A 105 6.70 -1.57 4.96
N ASP A 106 6.12 -0.56 4.31
CA ASP A 106 5.71 0.68 4.95
C ASP A 106 4.19 0.77 4.99
N VAL A 107 3.67 1.59 5.89
CA VAL A 107 2.24 1.90 5.96
C VAL A 107 2.07 3.41 5.96
N VAL A 108 1.22 3.92 5.07
CA VAL A 108 0.73 5.30 5.15
C VAL A 108 -0.68 5.26 5.71
N THR A 109 -0.90 6.00 6.80
CA THR A 109 -2.25 6.19 7.34
C THR A 109 -2.65 7.65 7.31
N PHE A 110 -3.95 7.90 7.44
CA PHE A 110 -4.48 9.25 7.51
C PHE A 110 -5.25 9.46 8.80
N ASP A 111 -4.90 10.52 9.52
CA ASP A 111 -5.75 11.12 10.55
C ASP A 111 -6.40 12.38 9.96
N GLY A 112 -7.63 12.22 9.47
CA GLY A 112 -8.27 13.23 8.63
C GLY A 112 -7.42 13.57 7.40
N GLU A 113 -6.98 14.84 7.32
CA GLU A 113 -6.17 15.33 6.20
C GLU A 113 -4.64 15.16 6.39
N ARG A 114 -4.17 14.66 7.54
CA ARG A 114 -2.73 14.51 7.80
C ARG A 114 -2.25 13.09 7.48
N PRO A 115 -1.26 12.92 6.58
CA PRO A 115 -0.60 11.63 6.40
C PRO A 115 0.34 11.32 7.57
N GLN A 116 0.34 10.07 8.02
CA GLN A 116 1.34 9.48 8.89
C GLN A 116 2.03 8.35 8.14
N TRP A 117 3.34 8.46 7.95
CA TRP A 117 4.15 7.43 7.32
C TRP A 117 4.92 6.62 8.35
N LEU A 118 4.59 5.33 8.44
CA LEU A 118 5.25 4.35 9.29
C LEU A 118 6.21 3.54 8.42
N ARG A 119 7.50 3.87 8.52
CA ARG A 119 8.58 3.15 7.84
C ARG A 119 8.85 1.81 8.53
N HIS A 120 9.09 0.78 7.74
CA HIS A 120 9.36 -0.59 8.22
C HIS A 120 8.28 -1.06 9.23
N ALA A 121 7.02 -0.86 8.86
CA ALA A 121 5.85 -1.16 9.68
C ALA A 121 5.79 -2.63 10.11
N PHE A 122 6.31 -3.54 9.29
CA PHE A 122 6.53 -4.94 9.63
C PHE A 122 7.61 -5.55 8.73
N THR A 123 8.19 -6.66 9.17
CA THR A 123 9.07 -7.50 8.35
C THR A 123 8.24 -8.63 7.72
N ALA A 124 8.63 -9.09 6.52
CA ALA A 124 8.00 -10.26 5.92
C ALA A 124 7.98 -11.42 6.95
N PRO A 125 6.81 -12.03 7.21
CA PRO A 125 6.76 -13.18 8.10
C PRO A 125 7.56 -14.33 7.48
N GLY A 126 8.34 -15.01 8.33
CA GLY A 126 9.10 -16.21 7.96
C GLY A 126 8.22 -17.38 7.53
#